data_AF-A0A7S3H140-F1
#
_entry.id   AF-A0A7S3H140-F1
#
_cell.length_a   1.000
_cell.length_b   1.000
_cell.length_c   1.000
_cell.angle_alpha   90.00
_cell.angle_beta   90.00
_cell.angle_gamma   90.00
#
_symmetry.space_group_name_H-M   'P 1'
#
loop_
_entity.id
_entity.type
_entity.pdbx_description
1 polymer ?
#
loop_
_entity_poly.entity_id
_entity_poly.type
_entity_poly.pdbx_seq_one_letter_code
_entity_poly.pdbx_strand_id
1 'polypeptide(L)'
;ERFDGMLLNVAQQAGSIDGILDCFFGFLHRKTDFFTGAQDEKVCEDMVLKYYKKHWKAGVKKRSEIGEKNRIADEERRVKAEEKKHKDEEEYRKRQEELASRPKVEEVTDEEAAAIKAKKEKKEEAKDGEDEGEKSDEDSKESPPDGNGGTTDKYTWTQTLGALEVFVPVRPGVKAK
;
A
#
# COMPACT_ATOMS: atom_id res chain seq x y z
N GLU A 1 -23.59 -22.72 -2.25
CA GLU A 1 -22.82 -22.34 -1.05
C GLU A 1 -23.04 -23.25 0.17
N ARG A 2 -24.19 -23.92 0.36
CA ARG A 2 -24.44 -24.79 1.53
C ARG A 2 -23.34 -25.84 1.83
N PHE A 3 -22.66 -26.35 0.81
CA PHE A 3 -21.63 -27.39 0.95
C PHE A 3 -20.20 -26.84 0.87
N ASP A 4 -20.03 -25.53 0.70
CA ASP A 4 -18.73 -24.94 0.37
C ASP A 4 -17.76 -25.10 1.54
N GLY A 5 -18.21 -25.00 2.78
CA GLY A 5 -17.35 -25.25 3.95
C GLY A 5 -16.81 -26.69 4.00
N MET A 6 -17.63 -27.68 3.63
CA MET A 6 -17.18 -29.08 3.56
C MET A 6 -16.21 -29.29 2.39
N LEU A 7 -16.49 -28.71 1.22
CA LEU A 7 -15.61 -28.78 0.05
C LEU A 7 -14.29 -28.04 0.27
N LEU A 8 -14.29 -26.95 1.04
CA LEU A 8 -13.09 -26.21 1.41
C LEU A 8 -12.18 -27.06 2.31
N ASN A 9 -12.74 -27.79 3.27
CA ASN A 9 -11.97 -28.72 4.10
C ASN A 9 -11.33 -29.84 3.25
N VAL A 10 -12.08 -30.40 2.30
CA VAL A 10 -11.54 -31.39 1.36
C VAL A 10 -10.43 -30.78 0.49
N ALA A 11 -10.61 -29.54 0.01
CA ALA A 11 -9.62 -28.83 -0.79
C ALA A 11 -8.31 -28.58 -0.04
N GLN A 12 -8.41 -28.18 1.23
CA GLN A 12 -7.24 -27.98 2.10
C GLN A 12 -6.46 -29.28 2.33
N GLN A 13 -7.15 -30.41 2.50
CA GLN A 13 -6.52 -31.71 2.71
C GLN A 13 -5.92 -32.30 1.43
N ALA A 14 -6.60 -32.11 0.29
CA ALA A 14 -6.15 -32.62 -1.00
C ALA A 14 -4.91 -31.88 -1.54
N GLY A 15 -4.69 -30.63 -1.13
CA GLY A 15 -3.47 -29.86 -1.43
C GLY A 15 -3.33 -29.35 -2.87
N SER A 16 -4.03 -29.95 -3.83
CA SER A 16 -4.05 -29.51 -5.23
C SER A 16 -5.42 -29.71 -5.88
N ILE A 17 -5.68 -29.01 -6.98
CA ILE A 17 -6.91 -29.17 -7.76
C ILE A 17 -7.01 -30.60 -8.32
N ASP A 18 -5.91 -31.16 -8.80
CA ASP A 18 -5.88 -32.54 -9.29
C ASP A 18 -6.23 -33.54 -8.19
N GLY A 19 -5.75 -33.33 -6.96
CA GLY A 19 -6.10 -34.15 -5.80
C GLY A 19 -7.59 -34.03 -5.42
N ILE A 20 -8.18 -32.83 -5.56
CA ILE A 20 -9.62 -32.62 -5.34
C ILE A 20 -10.43 -33.40 -6.38
N LEU A 21 -10.02 -33.33 -7.65
CA LEU A 21 -10.71 -34.02 -8.74
C LEU A 21 -10.59 -35.53 -8.59
N ASP A 22 -9.41 -36.05 -8.28
CA ASP A 22 -9.21 -37.49 -8.04
C ASP A 22 -10.03 -37.98 -6.83
N CYS A 23 -10.06 -37.21 -5.74
CA CYS A 23 -10.92 -37.52 -4.59
C CYS A 23 -12.41 -37.57 -4.98
N PHE A 24 -12.88 -36.58 -5.76
CA PHE A 24 -14.26 -36.48 -6.19
C PHE A 24 -14.67 -37.61 -7.15
N PHE A 25 -13.88 -37.88 -8.19
CA PHE A 25 -14.15 -38.97 -9.13
C PHE A 25 -13.97 -40.34 -8.46
N GLY A 26 -13.01 -40.47 -7.55
CA GLY A 26 -12.87 -41.66 -6.70
C GLY A 26 -14.08 -41.89 -5.80
N PHE A 27 -14.70 -40.84 -5.27
CA PHE A 27 -15.98 -40.94 -4.55
C PHE A 27 -17.09 -41.42 -5.48
N LEU A 28 -17.25 -40.83 -6.67
CA LEU A 28 -18.25 -41.26 -7.65
C LEU A 28 -18.07 -42.74 -8.03
N HIS A 29 -16.84 -43.17 -8.26
CA HIS A 29 -16.55 -44.58 -8.55
C HIS A 29 -16.92 -45.53 -7.39
N ARG A 30 -16.68 -45.14 -6.13
CA ARG A 30 -16.90 -46.03 -4.97
C ARG A 30 -18.30 -45.98 -4.38
N LYS A 31 -19.02 -44.87 -4.53
CA LYS A 31 -20.25 -44.57 -3.77
C LYS A 31 -21.44 -44.23 -4.65
N THR A 32 -21.27 -44.15 -5.96
CA THR A 32 -22.37 -43.93 -6.90
C THR A 32 -22.30 -44.93 -8.05
N ASP A 33 -23.37 -45.00 -8.82
CA ASP A 33 -23.48 -45.77 -10.04
C ASP A 33 -22.99 -45.00 -11.28
N PHE A 34 -22.30 -43.87 -11.09
CA PHE A 34 -21.94 -42.96 -12.19
C PHE A 34 -21.12 -43.64 -13.29
N PHE A 35 -20.19 -44.53 -12.92
CA PHE A 35 -19.34 -45.26 -13.87
C PHE A 35 -19.84 -46.67 -14.19
N THR A 36 -20.74 -47.24 -13.36
CA THR A 36 -21.25 -48.60 -13.54
C THR A 36 -22.63 -48.65 -14.19
N GLY A 37 -23.39 -47.55 -14.12
CA GLY A 37 -24.75 -47.43 -14.66
C GLY A 37 -24.80 -46.92 -16.10
N ALA A 38 -23.72 -46.31 -16.59
CA ALA A 38 -23.63 -45.86 -17.98
C ALA A 38 -23.23 -47.01 -18.91
N GLN A 39 -23.95 -47.18 -20.02
CA GLN A 39 -23.64 -48.19 -21.05
C GLN A 39 -22.52 -47.76 -22.00
N ASP A 40 -22.24 -46.45 -22.09
CA ASP A 40 -21.23 -45.85 -22.96
C ASP A 40 -20.46 -44.77 -22.18
N GLU A 41 -19.13 -44.80 -22.30
CA GLU A 41 -18.20 -43.85 -21.71
C GLU A 41 -18.53 -42.40 -22.09
N LYS A 42 -18.99 -42.18 -23.33
CA LYS A 42 -19.31 -40.83 -23.82
C LYS A 42 -20.41 -40.15 -23.03
N VAL A 43 -21.36 -40.91 -22.48
CA VAL A 43 -22.47 -40.36 -21.70
C VAL A 43 -21.95 -39.75 -20.39
N CYS A 44 -21.00 -40.42 -19.73
CA CYS A 44 -20.34 -39.91 -18.54
C CYS A 44 -19.51 -38.67 -18.86
N GLU A 45 -18.72 -38.71 -19.94
CA GLU A 45 -17.88 -37.60 -20.38
C GLU A 45 -18.71 -36.35 -20.69
N ASP A 46 -19.78 -36.49 -21.48
CA ASP A 46 -20.68 -35.40 -21.83
C ASP A 46 -21.34 -34.79 -20.59
N MET A 47 -21.65 -35.60 -19.57
CA MET A 47 -22.21 -35.11 -18.32
C MET A 47 -21.21 -34.24 -17.56
N VAL A 48 -19.96 -34.69 -17.40
CA VAL A 48 -18.90 -33.91 -16.74
C VAL A 48 -18.64 -32.62 -17.51
N LEU A 49 -18.49 -32.71 -18.84
CA LEU A 49 -18.25 -31.56 -19.71
C LEU A 49 -19.40 -30.54 -19.68
N LYS A 50 -20.65 -30.99 -19.57
CA LYS A 50 -21.82 -30.12 -19.43
C LYS A 50 -21.72 -29.23 -18.20
N TYR A 51 -21.40 -29.79 -17.04
CA TYR A 51 -21.26 -29.01 -15.80
C TYR A 51 -19.99 -28.16 -15.80
N TYR A 52 -18.88 -28.67 -16.32
CA TYR A 52 -17.67 -27.87 -16.53
C TYR A 52 -17.95 -26.61 -17.37
N LYS A 53 -18.59 -26.77 -18.55
CA LYS A 53 -18.96 -25.65 -19.43
C LYS A 53 -19.90 -24.65 -18.75
N LYS A 54 -20.84 -25.13 -17.94
CA LYS A 54 -21.75 -24.26 -17.16
C LYS A 54 -20.96 -23.34 -16.21
N HIS A 55 -20.05 -23.90 -15.42
CA HIS A 55 -19.26 -23.14 -14.46
C HIS A 55 -18.17 -22.29 -15.13
N TRP A 56 -17.60 -22.74 -16.25
CA TRP A 56 -16.69 -21.94 -17.08
C TRP A 56 -17.36 -20.64 -17.55
N LYS A 57 -18.56 -20.73 -18.15
CA LYS A 57 -19.32 -19.55 -18.60
C LYS A 57 -19.61 -18.59 -17.45
N ALA A 58 -19.99 -19.10 -16.28
CA ALA A 58 -20.21 -18.28 -15.09
C ALA A 58 -18.93 -17.58 -14.63
N GLY A 59 -17.79 -18.28 -14.63
CA GLY A 59 -16.49 -17.72 -14.29
C GLY A 59 -16.03 -16.62 -15.25
N VAL A 60 -16.19 -16.83 -16.56
CA VAL A 60 -15.89 -15.81 -17.58
C VAL A 60 -16.76 -14.57 -17.39
N LYS A 61 -18.07 -14.76 -17.16
CA LYS A 61 -19.00 -13.65 -16.90
C LYS A 61 -18.57 -12.84 -15.68
N LYS A 62 -18.28 -13.51 -14.56
CA LYS A 62 -17.82 -12.86 -13.32
C LYS A 62 -16.50 -12.11 -13.52
N ARG A 63 -15.56 -12.68 -14.29
CA ARG A 63 -14.29 -12.00 -14.63
C ARG A 63 -14.53 -10.74 -15.46
N SER A 64 -15.43 -10.80 -16.43
CA SER A 64 -15.83 -9.64 -17.24
C SER A 64 -16.48 -8.55 -16.39
N GLU A 65 -17.43 -8.90 -15.52
CA GLU A 65 -18.11 -7.97 -14.61
C GLU A 65 -17.12 -7.29 -13.64
N ILE A 66 -16.17 -8.05 -13.08
CA ILE A 66 -15.11 -7.50 -12.22
C ILE A 66 -14.20 -6.57 -13.03
N GLY A 67 -13.82 -6.94 -14.25
CA GLY A 67 -13.02 -6.10 -15.13
C GLY A 67 -13.69 -4.77 -15.47
N GLU A 68 -14.99 -4.81 -15.79
CA GLU A 68 -15.76 -3.59 -16.07
C GLU A 68 -15.88 -2.69 -14.84
N LYS A 69 -16.16 -3.28 -13.68
CA LYS A 69 -16.23 -2.53 -12.41
C LYS A 69 -14.89 -1.85 -12.09
N ASN A 70 -13.78 -2.54 -12.31
CA ASN A 70 -12.44 -1.98 -12.10
C ASN A 70 -12.17 -0.84 -13.08
N ARG A 71 -12.54 -0.99 -14.36
CA ARG A 71 -12.39 0.07 -15.36
C ARG A 71 -13.17 1.34 -15.00
N ILE A 72 -14.42 1.19 -14.57
CA ILE A 72 -15.25 2.32 -14.13
C ILE A 72 -14.63 2.99 -12.90
N ALA A 73 -14.17 2.21 -11.92
CA ALA A 73 -13.52 2.74 -10.72
C ALA A 73 -12.19 3.45 -11.02
N ASP A 74 -11.45 3.00 -12.03
CA ASP A 74 -10.21 3.66 -12.48
C ASP A 74 -10.51 5.00 -13.16
N GLU A 75 -11.51 5.04 -14.03
CA GLU A 75 -11.92 6.30 -14.68
C GLU A 75 -12.43 7.32 -13.65
N GLU A 76 -13.26 6.88 -12.70
CA GLU A 76 -13.76 7.74 -11.61
C GLU A 76 -12.61 8.31 -10.75
N ARG A 77 -11.61 7.48 -10.44
CA ARG A 77 -10.41 7.94 -9.71
C ARG A 77 -9.61 8.95 -10.53
N ARG A 78 -9.53 8.77 -11.85
CA ARG A 78 -8.78 9.67 -12.73
C ARG A 78 -9.46 11.04 -12.86
N VAL A 79 -10.78 11.06 -13.08
CA VAL A 79 -11.57 12.30 -13.12
C VAL A 79 -11.47 13.06 -11.79
N LYS A 80 -11.61 12.38 -10.65
CA LYS A 80 -11.44 13.01 -9.33
C LYS A 80 -10.05 13.60 -9.10
N ALA A 81 -9.01 12.93 -9.60
CA ALA A 81 -7.64 13.44 -9.51
C ALA A 81 -7.43 14.70 -10.37
N GLU A 82 -8.01 14.72 -11.58
CA GLU A 82 -7.97 15.88 -12.48
C GLU A 82 -8.77 17.07 -11.92
N GLU A 83 -9.97 16.84 -11.39
CA GLU A 83 -10.78 17.87 -10.73
C GLU A 83 -10.05 18.48 -9.52
N LYS A 84 -9.42 17.62 -8.70
CA LYS A 84 -8.62 18.09 -7.57
C LYS A 84 -7.43 18.93 -8.04
N LYS A 85 -6.71 18.45 -9.06
CA LYS A 85 -5.56 19.19 -9.63
C LYS A 85 -5.99 20.56 -10.15
N HIS A 86 -7.10 20.65 -10.88
CA HIS A 86 -7.62 21.92 -11.37
C HIS A 86 -8.00 22.87 -10.22
N LYS A 87 -8.67 22.34 -9.19
CA LYS A 87 -9.03 23.13 -8.00
C LYS A 87 -7.80 23.67 -7.26
N ASP A 88 -6.80 22.82 -7.07
CA ASP A 88 -5.53 23.19 -6.41
C ASP A 88 -4.77 24.25 -7.24
N GLU A 89 -4.77 24.14 -8.58
CA GLU A 89 -4.18 25.13 -9.49
C GLU A 89 -4.93 26.49 -9.45
N GLU A 90 -6.26 26.49 -9.42
CA GLU A 90 -7.06 27.71 -9.30
C GLU A 90 -6.86 28.41 -7.95
N GLU A 91 -6.82 27.64 -6.85
CA GLU A 91 -6.54 28.16 -5.52
C GLU A 91 -5.14 28.77 -5.44
N TYR A 92 -4.15 28.09 -6.03
CA TYR A 92 -2.78 28.60 -6.12
C TYR A 92 -2.72 29.91 -6.91
N ARG A 93 -3.38 29.99 -8.08
CA ARG A 93 -3.43 31.21 -8.89
C ARG A 93 -4.06 32.37 -8.13
N LYS A 94 -5.19 32.13 -7.46
CA LYS A 94 -5.87 33.15 -6.64
C LYS A 94 -4.99 33.64 -5.50
N ARG A 95 -4.26 32.75 -4.82
CA ARG A 95 -3.29 33.12 -3.77
C ARG A 95 -2.14 33.96 -4.32
N GLN A 96 -1.63 33.65 -5.51
CA GLN A 96 -0.58 34.45 -6.16
C GLN A 96 -1.08 35.85 -6.52
N GLU A 97 -2.29 35.97 -7.07
CA GLU A 97 -2.92 37.27 -7.37
C GLU A 97 -3.18 38.10 -6.10
N GLU A 98 -3.64 37.47 -5.02
CA GLU A 98 -3.81 38.12 -3.72
C GLU A 98 -2.47 38.64 -3.17
N LEU A 99 -1.41 37.83 -3.22
CA LEU A 99 -0.05 38.23 -2.84
C LEU A 99 0.50 39.38 -3.71
N ALA A 100 0.17 39.42 -4.99
CA ALA A 100 0.58 40.48 -5.92
C ALA A 100 -0.23 41.78 -5.74
N SER A 101 -1.49 41.69 -5.28
CA SER A 101 -2.35 42.86 -5.01
C SER A 101 -2.13 43.48 -3.64
N ARG A 102 -1.48 42.77 -2.70
CA ARG A 102 -1.00 43.36 -1.44
C ARG A 102 0.18 44.29 -1.75
N PRO A 103 0.17 45.56 -1.31
CA PRO A 103 1.27 46.49 -1.57
C PRO A 103 2.54 45.98 -0.88
N LYS A 104 3.56 45.67 -1.69
CA LYS A 104 4.91 45.30 -1.24
C LYS A 104 5.79 46.56 -1.29
N VAL A 105 5.71 47.41 -0.27
CA VAL A 105 6.80 48.22 0.33
C VAL A 105 6.18 48.92 1.55
N GLU A 106 6.55 48.47 2.75
CA GLU A 106 6.69 49.36 3.91
C GLU A 106 8.19 49.32 4.21
N GLU A 107 8.90 50.41 3.90
CA GLU A 107 10.33 50.53 4.19
C GLU A 107 10.50 50.51 5.71
N VAL A 108 11.03 49.41 6.25
CA VAL A 108 11.63 49.43 7.58
C VAL A 108 12.81 50.39 7.48
N THR A 109 12.67 51.58 8.05
CA THR A 109 13.76 52.56 8.13
C THR A 109 14.94 51.97 8.90
N ASP A 110 16.16 52.34 8.51
CA ASP A 110 17.43 51.84 9.09
C ASP A 110 17.50 51.97 10.63
N GLU A 111 16.66 52.81 11.24
CA GLU A 111 16.54 52.97 12.69
C GLU A 111 15.93 51.74 13.41
N GLU A 112 14.97 51.04 12.81
CA GLU A 112 14.37 49.83 13.44
C GLU A 112 15.28 48.61 13.29
N ALA A 113 16.04 48.50 12.21
CA ALA A 113 17.06 47.46 12.03
C ALA A 113 18.21 47.59 13.05
N ALA A 114 18.57 48.83 13.40
CA ALA A 114 19.53 49.11 14.47
C ALA A 114 18.99 48.73 15.86
N ALA A 115 17.69 48.95 16.12
CA ALA A 115 17.07 48.59 17.39
C ALA A 115 17.00 47.07 17.63
N ILE A 116 16.85 46.27 16.56
CA ILE A 116 16.84 44.80 16.66
C ILE A 116 18.26 44.24 16.85
N LYS A 117 19.28 44.83 16.21
CA LYS A 117 20.69 44.46 16.45
C LYS A 117 21.15 44.81 17.87
N ALA A 118 20.81 46.01 18.37
CA ALA A 118 21.15 46.42 19.74
C ALA A 118 20.44 45.56 20.82
N LYS A 119 19.25 45.03 20.53
CA LYS A 119 18.56 44.07 21.42
C LYS A 119 19.17 42.67 21.38
N LYS A 120 19.80 42.28 20.28
CA LYS A 120 20.49 40.99 20.14
C LYS A 120 21.85 41.00 20.86
N GLU A 121 22.60 42.10 20.75
CA GLU A 121 23.89 42.29 21.41
C GLU A 121 23.76 42.35 22.95
N LYS A 122 22.70 42.95 23.49
CA LYS A 122 22.44 42.97 24.95
C LYS A 122 22.07 41.61 25.57
N LYS A 123 21.79 40.58 24.76
CA LYS A 123 21.40 39.25 25.25
C LYS A 123 22.55 38.23 25.21
N GLU A 124 23.70 38.59 24.63
CA GLU A 124 24.88 37.71 24.51
C GLU A 124 25.97 38.00 25.57
N GLU A 125 25.90 39.09 26.34
CA GLU A 125 26.87 39.40 27.41
C GLU A 125 26.62 38.67 28.76
N ALA A 126 25.75 37.65 28.81
CA ALA A 126 25.47 36.90 30.04
C ALA A 126 25.52 35.39 29.83
N LYS A 127 26.63 34.88 29.26
CA LYS A 127 27.20 33.55 29.56
C LYS A 127 28.46 33.36 28.72
N ASP A 128 29.58 33.84 29.25
CA ASP A 128 30.89 33.35 28.88
C ASP A 128 31.52 32.68 30.11
N GLY A 129 32.05 31.48 29.91
CA GLY A 129 32.47 30.55 30.94
C GLY A 129 32.73 29.15 30.41
N GLU A 130 33.87 29.03 29.71
CA GLU A 130 34.69 27.84 29.44
C GLU A 130 34.42 26.96 28.20
N ASP A 131 35.24 27.27 27.19
CA ASP A 131 36.28 26.42 26.57
C ASP A 131 36.05 25.89 25.14
N GLU A 132 37.10 26.12 24.35
CA GLU A 132 37.15 26.28 22.90
C GLU A 132 37.34 24.96 22.14
N GLY A 133 36.76 24.91 20.95
CA GLY A 133 36.97 23.84 19.96
C GLY A 133 36.13 24.03 18.69
N GLU A 134 36.40 25.13 17.97
CA GLU A 134 35.98 25.55 16.61
C GLU A 134 35.43 24.46 15.63
N LYS A 135 34.53 24.71 14.67
CA LYS A 135 33.75 25.86 14.17
C LYS A 135 32.78 25.33 13.07
N SER A 136 31.76 26.14 12.78
CA SER A 136 30.91 26.21 11.57
C SER A 136 29.57 25.47 11.62
N ASP A 137 28.62 26.08 12.32
CA ASP A 137 27.17 25.85 12.16
C ASP A 137 26.67 26.50 10.86
N GLU A 138 26.57 25.69 9.81
CA GLU A 138 25.77 25.96 8.64
C GLU A 138 24.96 24.68 8.35
N ASP A 139 23.64 24.83 8.23
CA ASP A 139 22.71 23.82 7.71
C ASP A 139 22.32 22.67 8.67
N SER A 140 21.47 22.94 9.67
CA SER A 140 20.69 21.90 10.37
C SER A 140 19.54 21.39 9.48
N LYS A 141 19.87 20.91 8.27
CA LYS A 141 19.08 19.88 7.59
C LYS A 141 19.70 18.55 7.98
N GLU A 142 19.23 18.00 9.09
CA GLU A 142 19.49 16.59 9.41
C GLU A 142 19.15 15.77 8.16
N SER A 143 20.15 15.09 7.60
CA SER A 143 19.96 14.22 6.45
C SER A 143 18.88 13.20 6.81
N PRO A 144 17.95 12.88 5.87
CA PRO A 144 16.92 11.91 6.16
C PRO A 144 17.59 10.62 6.67
N PRO A 145 17.02 9.97 7.70
CA PRO A 145 17.57 8.75 8.25
C PRO A 145 17.84 7.73 7.13
N ASP A 146 18.97 7.03 7.22
CA ASP A 146 19.41 6.09 6.19
C ASP A 146 18.27 5.15 5.74
N GLY A 147 18.02 5.11 4.42
CA GLY A 147 16.94 4.31 3.84
C GLY A 147 15.52 4.86 4.09
N ASN A 148 15.37 6.17 4.34
CA ASN A 148 14.09 6.83 4.67
C ASN A 148 13.33 6.10 5.80
N GLY A 149 14.12 5.55 6.72
CA GLY A 149 13.68 4.62 7.74
C GLY A 149 13.82 5.19 9.15
N GLY A 150 13.91 4.32 10.14
CA GLY A 150 14.12 4.75 11.52
C GLY A 150 14.58 3.63 12.44
N THR A 151 15.25 4.02 13.51
CA THR A 151 15.78 3.11 14.53
C THR A 151 15.09 3.35 15.86
N THR A 152 14.68 2.28 16.53
CA THR A 152 14.15 2.28 17.90
C THR A 152 14.89 1.23 18.74
N ASP A 153 14.69 1.24 20.06
CA ASP A 153 15.28 0.25 20.97
C ASP A 153 14.87 -1.21 20.67
N LYS A 154 13.78 -1.41 19.91
CA LYS A 154 13.18 -2.73 19.69
C LYS A 154 13.35 -3.26 18.26
N TYR A 155 13.51 -2.39 17.28
CA TYR A 155 13.64 -2.75 15.88
C TYR A 155 14.15 -1.55 15.05
N THR A 156 14.71 -1.87 13.89
CA THR A 156 15.12 -0.90 12.86
C THR A 156 14.31 -1.18 11.60
N TRP A 157 13.95 -0.14 10.84
CA TRP A 157 13.25 -0.33 9.58
C TRP A 157 13.77 0.63 8.51
N THR A 158 13.64 0.22 7.25
CA THR A 158 13.99 1.01 6.05
C THR A 158 12.84 0.94 5.05
N GLN A 159 12.63 2.01 4.28
CA GLN A 159 11.51 2.12 3.36
C GLN A 159 11.93 2.65 1.99
N THR A 160 11.43 1.98 0.95
CA THR A 160 11.47 2.46 -0.44
C THR A 160 10.04 2.64 -0.97
N LEU A 161 9.88 3.16 -2.19
CA LEU A 161 8.57 3.25 -2.83
C LEU A 161 7.89 1.88 -3.06
N GLY A 162 8.67 0.79 -3.09
CA GLY A 162 8.17 -0.56 -3.40
C GLY A 162 8.18 -1.55 -2.24
N ALA A 163 8.88 -1.25 -1.13
CA ALA A 163 9.06 -2.20 -0.03
C ALA A 163 9.33 -1.49 1.30
N LEU A 164 8.95 -2.17 2.39
CA LEU A 164 9.26 -1.83 3.78
C LEU A 164 9.99 -3.01 4.41
N GLU A 165 11.22 -2.83 4.86
CA GLU A 165 12.04 -3.86 5.51
C GLU A 165 12.18 -3.56 7.01
N VAL A 166 12.00 -4.58 7.86
CA VAL A 166 12.03 -4.44 9.32
C VAL A 166 12.98 -5.48 9.93
N PHE A 167 13.96 -5.00 10.69
CA PHE A 167 14.96 -5.79 11.41
C PHE A 167 14.64 -5.80 12.90
N VAL A 168 14.33 -6.98 13.44
CA VAL A 168 14.03 -7.18 14.87
C VAL A 168 15.14 -8.04 15.49
N PRO A 169 15.96 -7.51 16.42
CA PRO A 169 16.98 -8.29 17.11
C PRO A 169 16.33 -9.37 17.98
N VAL A 170 16.68 -10.64 17.72
CA VAL A 170 16.23 -11.78 18.52
C VAL A 170 17.28 -12.14 19.57
N ARG A 171 16.81 -12.60 20.74
CA ARG A 171 17.71 -13.06 21.80
C ARG A 171 18.45 -14.34 21.35
N PRO A 172 19.74 -14.50 21.70
CA PRO A 172 20.47 -15.73 21.42
C PRO A 172 19.73 -16.96 21.98
N GLY A 173 19.57 -18.00 21.17
CA GLY A 173 18.93 -19.27 21.56
C GLY A 173 17.46 -19.44 21.17
N VAL A 174 16.83 -18.43 20.57
CA VAL A 174 15.49 -18.59 19.96
C VAL A 174 15.61 -19.42 18.68
N LYS A 175 14.96 -20.59 18.64
CA LYS A 175 14.88 -21.43 17.44
C LYS A 175 13.53 -21.21 16.75
N ALA A 176 13.55 -21.10 15.43
CA ALA A 176 12.34 -21.18 14.62
C ALA A 176 11.68 -22.56 14.84
N LYS A 177 10.35 -22.57 14.92
CA LYS A 177 9.55 -23.79 15.11
C LYS A 177 9.16 -24.38 13.77
#